data_AF-A0A391N6V5-F1
#
_entry.id   AF-A0A391N6V5-F1
#
_cell.length_a   1.000
_cell.length_b   1.000
_cell.length_c   1.000
_cell.angle_alpha   90.00
_cell.angle_beta   90.00
_cell.angle_gamma   90.00
#
_symmetry.space_group_name_H-M   'P 1'
#
loop_
_entity.id
_entity.type
_entity.pdbx_description
1 polymer ?
#
loop_
_entity_poly.entity_id
_entity_poly.type
_entity_poly.pdbx_seq_one_letter_code
_entity_poly.pdbx_strand_id
1 'polypeptide(L)'
;MATVRVLFTRRRHLGSLAIRLGTWSTWSHVDLVDDRGAVPELIGAVAPSGVVRTAMAERLHLASQAALVEFSVRDRNAVLDAAASQLGRPYDWLGVAGIALRGRDWQEDDCWFCSELVAWSFSAAGEPLFRADLVSRVVPQHLWMLANPSLTAANPLELISGI
;
A
#
# COMPACT_ATOMS: atom_id res chain seq x y z
N MET A 1 16.83 -5.88 13.70
CA MET A 1 15.93 -5.81 12.54
C MET A 1 15.08 -4.56 12.71
N ALA A 2 14.86 -3.81 11.65
CA ALA A 2 14.00 -2.62 11.66
C ALA A 2 12.60 -2.99 11.17
N THR A 3 11.63 -2.12 11.40
CA THR A 3 10.24 -2.34 10.99
C THR A 3 9.81 -1.27 9.99
N VAL A 4 9.18 -1.70 8.91
CA VAL A 4 8.40 -0.84 7.99
C VAL A 4 6.94 -1.12 8.23
N ARG A 5 6.13 -0.08 8.38
CA ARG A 5 4.68 -0.24 8.59
C ARG A 5 3.93 0.04 7.30
N VAL A 6 2.94 -0.79 7.02
CA VAL A 6 2.02 -0.65 5.88
C VAL A 6 0.63 -0.44 6.44
N LEU A 7 0.00 0.67 6.08
CA LEU A 7 -1.37 0.98 6.45
C LEU A 7 -2.33 0.40 5.41
N PHE A 8 -3.17 -0.52 5.83
CA PHE A 8 -4.28 -1.06 5.04
C PHE A 8 -5.54 -0.28 5.37
N THR A 9 -6.29 0.12 4.34
CA THR A 9 -7.59 0.79 4.55
C THR A 9 -8.67 0.27 3.60
N ARG A 10 -9.91 0.48 4.02
CA ARG A 10 -11.09 0.39 3.14
C ARG A 10 -12.10 1.48 3.46
N ARG A 11 -12.85 1.91 2.45
CA ARG A 11 -13.90 2.94 2.57
C ARG A 11 -15.29 2.40 2.22
N ARG A 12 -16.34 3.12 2.62
CA ARG A 12 -17.75 2.85 2.28
C ARG A 12 -18.18 3.53 0.97
N HIS A 13 -17.42 3.36 -0.12
CA HIS A 13 -17.81 3.88 -1.44
C HIS A 13 -17.68 2.81 -2.54
N LEU A 14 -18.31 3.06 -3.69
CA LEU A 14 -18.43 2.09 -4.78
C LEU A 14 -17.09 1.59 -5.31
N GLY A 15 -16.11 2.46 -5.54
CA GLY A 15 -14.76 2.05 -5.95
C GLY A 15 -14.07 1.08 -4.96
N SER A 16 -14.20 1.34 -3.66
CA SER A 16 -13.64 0.47 -2.60
C SER A 16 -14.34 -0.89 -2.60
N LEU A 17 -15.65 -0.93 -2.82
CA LEU A 17 -16.40 -2.17 -2.97
C LEU A 17 -15.95 -2.94 -4.23
N ALA A 18 -15.83 -2.27 -5.37
CA ALA A 18 -15.42 -2.88 -6.64
C ALA A 18 -14.03 -3.52 -6.55
N ILE A 19 -13.05 -2.81 -5.97
CA ILE A 19 -11.69 -3.36 -5.76
C ILE A 19 -11.76 -4.60 -4.88
N ARG A 20 -12.46 -4.54 -3.75
CA ARG A 20 -12.57 -5.67 -2.82
C ARG A 20 -13.23 -6.89 -3.46
N LEU A 21 -14.26 -6.69 -4.28
CA LEU A 21 -14.92 -7.78 -5.01
C LEU A 21 -14.02 -8.35 -6.11
N GLY A 22 -13.34 -7.51 -6.89
CA GLY A 22 -12.47 -7.94 -8.00
C GLY A 22 -11.18 -8.63 -7.54
N THR A 23 -10.61 -8.18 -6.41
CA THR A 23 -9.38 -8.72 -5.83
C THR A 23 -9.60 -9.78 -4.75
N TRP A 24 -10.87 -10.07 -4.43
CA TRP A 24 -11.27 -10.87 -3.26
C TRP A 24 -10.57 -10.44 -1.97
N SER A 25 -10.35 -9.14 -1.83
CA SER A 25 -9.65 -8.57 -0.69
C SER A 25 -10.61 -8.01 0.34
N THR A 26 -10.21 -8.10 1.61
CA THR A 26 -10.84 -7.29 2.67
C THR A 26 -10.50 -5.81 2.50
N TRP A 27 -9.37 -5.48 1.87
CA TRP A 27 -8.81 -4.14 1.79
C TRP A 27 -8.92 -3.60 0.36
N SER A 28 -9.14 -2.30 0.21
CA SER A 28 -9.17 -1.66 -1.11
C SER A 28 -7.95 -0.78 -1.36
N HIS A 29 -7.13 -0.51 -0.33
CA HIS A 29 -5.97 0.35 -0.46
C HIS A 29 -4.90 -0.02 0.57
N VAL A 30 -3.63 0.18 0.18
CA VAL A 30 -2.47 0.13 1.08
C VAL A 30 -1.53 1.32 0.86
N ASP A 31 -0.86 1.79 1.92
CA ASP A 31 0.17 2.83 1.86
C ASP A 31 1.35 2.46 2.77
N LEU A 32 2.57 2.89 2.41
CA LEU A 32 3.72 2.82 3.31
C LEU A 32 3.66 3.98 4.31
N VAL A 33 3.95 3.69 5.58
CA VAL A 33 3.99 4.71 6.63
C VAL A 33 5.41 5.25 6.77
N ASP A 34 5.55 6.56 6.53
CA ASP A 34 6.77 7.32 6.75
C ASP A 34 6.62 8.12 8.06
N ASP A 35 7.18 7.58 9.14
CA ASP A 35 7.17 8.15 10.49
C ASP A 35 8.50 8.84 10.85
N ARG A 36 9.34 9.14 9.85
CA ARG A 36 10.64 9.80 10.06
C ARG A 36 10.49 11.29 10.41
N GLY A 37 9.35 11.88 10.08
CA GLY A 37 9.00 13.27 10.38
C GLY A 37 8.33 13.45 11.75
N ALA A 38 7.94 14.69 12.05
CA ALA A 38 7.21 15.01 13.29
C ALA A 38 5.77 14.46 13.31
N VAL A 39 5.17 14.25 12.13
CA VAL A 39 3.83 13.70 11.94
C VAL A 39 3.93 12.55 10.93
N PRO A 40 3.25 11.40 11.16
CA PRO A 40 3.30 10.29 10.24
C PRO A 40 2.63 10.63 8.90
N GLU A 41 3.38 10.44 7.83
CA GLU A 41 2.92 10.56 6.46
C GLU A 41 2.76 9.18 5.82
N LEU A 42 2.01 9.15 4.72
CA LEU A 42 1.80 7.99 3.89
C LEU A 42 2.40 8.22 2.52
N ILE A 43 3.11 7.23 2.01
CA ILE A 43 3.56 7.17 0.61
C ILE A 43 2.76 6.05 -0.06
N GLY A 44 1.95 6.40 -1.06
CA GLY A 44 1.09 5.43 -1.72
C GLY A 44 0.59 5.90 -3.08
N ALA A 45 0.28 4.96 -3.96
CA ALA A 45 -0.39 5.24 -5.22
C ALA A 45 -1.90 5.37 -5.00
N VAL A 46 -2.46 6.56 -5.25
CA VAL A 46 -3.87 6.92 -5.00
C VAL A 46 -4.55 7.32 -6.30
N ALA A 47 -5.67 6.69 -6.66
CA ALA A 47 -6.47 7.11 -7.80
C ALA A 47 -7.23 8.42 -7.46
N PRO A 48 -7.25 9.44 -8.35
CA PRO A 48 -6.62 9.53 -9.67
C PRO A 48 -5.19 10.13 -9.67
N SER A 49 -4.69 10.55 -8.51
CA SER A 49 -3.51 11.41 -8.35
C SER A 49 -2.15 10.74 -8.63
N GLY A 50 -2.05 9.42 -8.59
CA GLY A 50 -0.77 8.72 -8.69
C GLY A 50 -0.07 8.56 -7.35
N VAL A 51 1.25 8.41 -7.36
CA VAL A 51 2.07 8.25 -6.15
C VAL A 51 2.24 9.59 -5.45
N VAL A 52 1.68 9.70 -4.25
CA VAL A 52 1.63 10.94 -3.48
C VAL A 52 2.05 10.74 -2.03
N ARG A 53 2.41 11.84 -1.37
CA ARG A 53 2.45 11.94 0.09
C ARG A 53 1.11 12.44 0.62
N THR A 54 0.64 11.89 1.73
CA THR A 54 -0.58 12.35 2.40
C THR A 54 -0.45 12.15 3.90
N ALA A 55 -1.02 13.03 4.71
CA ALA A 55 -1.04 12.83 6.15
C ALA A 55 -1.80 11.55 6.52
N MET A 56 -1.26 10.73 7.43
CA MET A 56 -1.92 9.50 7.86
C MET A 56 -3.31 9.79 8.47
N ALA A 57 -3.42 10.88 9.22
CA ALA A 57 -4.68 11.30 9.84
C ALA A 57 -5.80 11.54 8.81
N GLU A 58 -5.48 12.18 7.67
CA GLU A 58 -6.46 12.41 6.59
C GLU A 58 -6.94 11.10 6.00
N ARG A 59 -6.02 10.13 5.81
CA ARG A 59 -6.39 8.81 5.27
C ARG A 59 -7.29 8.05 6.23
N LEU A 60 -6.95 8.04 7.51
CA LEU A 60 -7.71 7.34 8.54
C LEU A 60 -9.08 7.96 8.77
N HIS A 61 -9.21 9.28 8.68
CA HIS A 61 -10.48 9.98 8.80
C HIS A 61 -11.50 9.53 7.73
N LEU A 62 -11.02 9.21 6.53
CA LEU A 62 -11.85 8.71 5.43
C LEU A 62 -12.05 7.18 5.46
N ALA A 63 -11.29 6.47 6.29
CA ALA A 63 -11.32 5.02 6.36
C ALA A 63 -12.52 4.54 7.19
N SER A 64 -13.18 3.49 6.69
CA SER A 64 -14.22 2.78 7.45
C SER A 64 -13.68 1.63 8.29
N GLN A 65 -12.54 1.07 7.87
CA GLN A 65 -11.71 0.13 8.61
C GLN A 65 -10.27 0.36 8.20
N ALA A 66 -9.35 0.13 9.14
CA ALA A 66 -7.93 0.23 8.91
C ALA A 66 -7.18 -0.84 9.72
N ALA A 67 -6.01 -1.23 9.22
CA ALA A 67 -5.05 -2.07 9.94
C ALA A 67 -3.64 -1.57 9.65
N LEU A 68 -2.80 -1.55 10.69
CA LEU A 68 -1.38 -1.21 10.57
C LEU A 68 -0.58 -2.51 10.67
N VAL A 69 0.11 -2.89 9.61
CA VAL A 69 0.86 -4.16 9.53
C VAL A 69 2.35 -3.87 9.58
N GLU A 70 3.08 -4.64 10.38
CA GLU A 70 4.51 -4.43 10.65
C GLU A 70 5.38 -5.45 9.91
N PHE A 71 6.18 -4.98 8.96
CA PHE A 71 7.09 -5.81 8.17
C PHE A 71 8.52 -5.67 8.71
N SER A 72 9.13 -6.80 9.08
CA SER A 72 10.53 -6.84 9.50
C SER A 72 11.45 -6.76 8.29
N VAL A 73 12.40 -5.82 8.32
CA VAL A 73 13.40 -5.59 7.26
C VAL A 73 14.78 -5.30 7.85
N ARG A 74 15.83 -5.44 7.04
CA ARG A 74 17.19 -5.02 7.43
C ARG A 74 17.31 -3.50 7.50
N ASP A 75 16.79 -2.81 6.48
CA ASP A 75 16.83 -1.35 6.38
C ASP A 75 15.45 -0.79 6.02
N ARG A 76 14.82 -0.13 7.00
CA ARG A 76 13.51 0.49 6.79
C ARG A 76 13.58 1.74 5.91
N ASN A 77 14.69 2.46 5.93
CA ASN A 77 14.83 3.71 5.19
C ASN A 77 14.97 3.41 3.70
N ALA A 78 15.70 2.35 3.33
CA ALA A 78 15.81 1.91 1.94
C ALA A 78 14.44 1.64 1.29
N VAL A 79 13.50 1.01 2.02
CA VAL A 79 12.13 0.77 1.52
C VAL A 79 11.36 2.08 1.35
N LEU A 80 11.43 2.98 2.34
CA LEU A 80 10.73 4.27 2.29
C LEU A 80 11.32 5.21 1.23
N ASP A 81 12.63 5.19 1.02
CA ASP A 81 13.32 5.96 -0.01
C ASP A 81 13.02 5.43 -1.40
N ALA A 82 12.94 4.10 -1.57
CA ALA A 82 12.45 3.49 -2.81
C ALA A 82 11.04 4.00 -3.13
N ALA A 83 10.10 3.93 -2.18
CA ALA A 83 8.75 4.44 -2.39
C ALA A 83 8.72 5.94 -2.69
N ALA A 84 9.52 6.74 -1.97
CA ALA A 84 9.62 8.18 -2.18
C ALA A 84 10.19 8.54 -3.57
N SER A 85 11.08 7.71 -4.13
CA SER A 85 11.62 7.90 -5.48
C SER A 85 10.56 7.82 -6.59
N GLN A 86 9.39 7.27 -6.28
CA GLN A 86 8.27 7.10 -7.22
C GLN A 86 7.24 8.24 -7.14
N LEU A 87 7.45 9.23 -6.25
CA LEU A 87 6.52 10.35 -6.11
C LEU A 87 6.28 11.07 -7.45
N GLY A 88 5.01 11.35 -7.74
CA GLY A 88 4.57 11.99 -8.99
C GLY A 88 4.32 11.02 -10.15
N ARG A 89 4.70 9.73 -10.03
CA ARG A 89 4.34 8.74 -11.07
C ARG A 89 2.82 8.53 -11.11
N PRO A 90 2.23 8.37 -12.31
CA PRO A 90 0.79 8.23 -12.48
C PRO A 90 0.23 6.97 -11.81
N TYR A 91 -1.08 7.01 -11.58
CA TYR A 91 -1.81 5.86 -11.06
C TYR A 91 -2.08 4.86 -12.18
N ASP A 92 -1.94 3.56 -11.91
CA ASP A 92 -2.23 2.52 -12.90
C ASP A 92 -3.75 2.27 -13.06
N TRP A 93 -4.35 3.00 -14.00
CA TRP A 93 -5.75 2.81 -14.41
C TRP A 93 -5.97 1.50 -15.18
N LEU A 94 -4.97 1.07 -15.95
CA LEU A 94 -5.03 -0.18 -16.70
C LEU A 94 -4.95 -1.37 -15.76
N GLY A 95 -4.18 -1.28 -14.68
CA GLY A 95 -4.13 -2.24 -13.59
C GLY A 95 -5.48 -2.40 -12.88
N VAL A 96 -6.22 -1.31 -12.62
CA VAL A 96 -7.58 -1.42 -12.05
C VAL A 96 -8.55 -2.12 -13.01
N ALA A 97 -8.51 -1.79 -14.31
CA ALA A 97 -9.31 -2.49 -15.32
C ALA A 97 -8.85 -3.95 -15.51
N GLY A 98 -7.54 -4.18 -15.45
CA GLY A 98 -6.88 -5.47 -15.59
C GLY A 98 -7.07 -6.40 -14.38
N ILE A 99 -7.30 -5.85 -13.19
CA ILE A 99 -7.75 -6.60 -12.00
C ILE A 99 -9.18 -7.11 -12.21
N ALA A 100 -10.05 -6.31 -12.85
CA ALA A 100 -11.37 -6.77 -13.25
C ALA A 100 -11.32 -7.83 -14.37
N LEU A 101 -10.25 -7.85 -15.17
CA LEU A 101 -10.07 -8.75 -16.33
C LEU A 101 -8.96 -9.82 -16.17
N ARG A 102 -8.35 -9.92 -14.98
CA ARG A 102 -7.28 -10.86 -14.57
C ARG A 102 -6.15 -11.10 -15.59
N GLY A 103 -5.55 -10.05 -16.18
CA GLY A 103 -4.65 -10.28 -17.32
C GLY A 103 -3.62 -9.21 -17.69
N ARG A 104 -2.95 -8.55 -16.73
CA ARG A 104 -1.79 -7.71 -17.07
C ARG A 104 -0.47 -8.37 -16.66
N ASP A 105 0.50 -8.33 -17.56
CA ASP A 105 1.83 -8.94 -17.43
C ASP A 105 2.93 -7.98 -17.92
N TRP A 106 2.90 -6.73 -17.44
CA TRP A 106 3.87 -5.71 -17.80
C TRP A 106 4.49 -5.13 -16.53
N GLN A 107 5.78 -5.39 -16.33
CA GLN A 107 6.58 -4.84 -15.23
C GLN A 107 7.09 -3.45 -15.58
N GLU A 108 6.17 -2.54 -15.86
CA GLU A 108 6.51 -1.16 -16.16
C GLU A 108 6.46 -0.39 -14.84
N ASP A 109 7.53 0.33 -14.52
CA ASP A 109 7.60 1.15 -13.31
C ASP A 109 6.92 2.52 -13.51
N ASP A 110 6.36 2.77 -14.69
CA ASP A 110 5.83 4.07 -15.12
C ASP A 110 4.48 4.43 -14.48
N CYS A 111 3.75 3.46 -13.94
CA CYS A 111 2.50 3.65 -13.22
C CYS A 111 2.36 2.62 -12.09
N TRP A 112 1.58 2.97 -11.07
CA TRP A 112 1.47 2.12 -9.88
C TRP A 112 0.04 1.89 -9.42
N PHE A 113 -0.28 0.62 -9.12
CA PHE A 113 -1.36 0.29 -8.20
C PHE A 113 -0.85 0.30 -6.75
N CYS A 114 -1.73 0.60 -5.79
CA CYS A 114 -1.35 0.84 -4.39
C CYS A 114 -0.45 -0.28 -3.79
N SER A 115 -0.81 -1.54 -3.97
CA SER A 115 -0.08 -2.70 -3.43
C SER A 115 1.14 -3.10 -4.25
N GLU A 116 1.16 -2.78 -5.54
CA GLU A 116 2.32 -3.01 -6.40
C GLU A 116 3.45 -2.07 -5.99
N LEU A 117 3.16 -0.79 -5.74
CA LEU A 117 4.14 0.16 -5.25
C LEU A 117 4.80 -0.33 -3.95
N VAL A 118 3.99 -0.85 -3.02
CA VAL A 118 4.50 -1.43 -1.77
C VAL A 118 5.44 -2.59 -2.10
N ALA A 119 4.97 -3.61 -2.82
CA ALA A 119 5.78 -4.78 -3.15
C ALA A 119 7.07 -4.44 -3.91
N TRP A 120 7.00 -3.51 -4.86
CA TRP A 120 8.16 -3.02 -5.61
C TRP A 120 9.15 -2.30 -4.69
N SER A 121 8.68 -1.46 -3.76
CA SER A 121 9.56 -0.71 -2.85
C SER A 121 10.41 -1.65 -1.97
N PHE A 122 9.80 -2.75 -1.51
CA PHE A 122 10.53 -3.80 -0.79
C PHE A 122 11.56 -4.51 -1.68
N SER A 123 11.20 -4.84 -2.93
CA SER A 123 12.12 -5.46 -3.90
C SER A 123 13.30 -4.54 -4.23
N ALA A 124 13.04 -3.26 -4.48
CA ALA A 124 14.05 -2.24 -4.78
C ALA A 124 15.02 -2.01 -3.61
N ALA A 125 14.55 -2.17 -2.37
CA ALA A 125 15.39 -2.13 -1.17
C ALA A 125 16.18 -3.43 -0.93
N GLY A 126 16.07 -4.43 -1.81
CA GLY A 126 16.74 -5.73 -1.68
C GLY A 126 16.06 -6.69 -0.70
N GLU A 127 14.80 -6.45 -0.32
CA GLU A 127 13.99 -7.24 0.62
C GLU A 127 12.70 -7.76 -0.05
N PRO A 128 12.78 -8.53 -1.16
CA PRO A 128 11.60 -8.88 -1.95
C PRO A 128 10.59 -9.72 -1.14
N LEU A 129 9.35 -9.23 -1.04
CA LEU A 129 8.23 -9.95 -0.43
C LEU A 129 7.63 -11.01 -1.37
N PHE A 130 7.73 -10.78 -2.67
CA PHE A 130 7.21 -11.63 -3.73
C PHE A 130 8.30 -11.85 -4.78
N ARG A 131 8.07 -12.81 -5.68
CA ARG A 131 8.97 -12.97 -6.82
C ARG A 131 8.92 -11.73 -7.70
N ALA A 132 10.10 -11.29 -8.15
CA ALA A 132 10.25 -10.06 -8.90
C ALA A 132 9.29 -10.02 -10.10
N ASP A 133 9.17 -11.12 -10.86
CA ASP A 133 8.32 -11.32 -12.05
C ASP A 133 6.80 -11.20 -11.80
N LEU A 134 6.35 -11.21 -10.54
CA LEU A 134 4.92 -11.21 -10.17
C LEU A 134 4.45 -9.94 -9.45
N VAL A 135 5.30 -8.92 -9.29
CA VAL A 135 4.98 -7.70 -8.53
C VAL A 135 3.74 -6.98 -9.07
N SER A 136 3.59 -6.89 -10.40
CA SER A 136 2.43 -6.28 -11.10
C SER A 136 1.11 -7.06 -10.96
N ARG A 137 1.11 -8.16 -10.20
CA ARG A 137 -0.11 -8.92 -9.85
C ARG A 137 -0.42 -8.84 -8.37
N VAL A 138 0.37 -8.08 -7.61
CA VAL A 138 0.19 -7.95 -6.17
C VAL A 138 -0.99 -7.03 -5.90
N VAL A 139 -2.06 -7.60 -5.34
CA VAL A 139 -3.23 -6.88 -4.82
C VAL A 139 -3.14 -6.75 -3.29
N PRO A 140 -3.91 -5.87 -2.63
CA PRO A 140 -3.88 -5.71 -1.18
C PRO A 140 -4.05 -7.02 -0.40
N GLN A 141 -4.85 -7.95 -0.93
CA GLN A 141 -5.02 -9.26 -0.30
C GLN A 141 -3.72 -10.05 -0.19
N HIS A 142 -2.85 -10.01 -1.20
CA HIS A 142 -1.58 -10.74 -1.16
C HIS A 142 -0.67 -10.23 -0.05
N LEU A 143 -0.59 -8.91 0.15
CA LEU A 143 0.15 -8.32 1.27
C LEU A 143 -0.48 -8.68 2.63
N TRP A 144 -1.81 -8.71 2.72
CA TRP A 144 -2.53 -9.09 3.95
C TRP A 144 -2.35 -10.58 4.31
N MET A 145 -2.14 -11.44 3.32
CA MET A 145 -1.90 -12.87 3.55
C MET A 145 -0.51 -13.17 4.11
N LEU A 146 0.42 -12.21 4.04
CA LEU A 146 1.69 -12.32 4.75
C LEU A 146 1.40 -12.17 6.24
N ALA A 147 1.64 -13.23 7.02
CA ALA A 147 1.28 -13.37 8.44
C ALA A 147 2.16 -12.52 9.37
N ASN A 148 2.30 -11.24 9.06
CA ASN A 148 2.99 -10.25 9.85
C ASN A 148 2.12 -9.76 11.01
N PRO A 149 2.73 -9.29 12.11
CA PRO A 149 2.00 -8.63 13.20
C PRO A 149 1.16 -7.45 12.67
N SER A 150 -0.05 -7.30 13.20
CA SER A 150 -0.92 -6.21 12.82
C SER A 150 -1.67 -5.62 14.01
N LEU A 151 -1.85 -4.31 13.97
CA LEU A 151 -2.69 -3.56 14.89
C LEU A 151 -3.98 -3.16 14.17
N THR A 152 -5.10 -3.34 14.85
CA THR A 152 -6.43 -2.91 14.37
C THR A 152 -7.10 -2.11 15.47
N ALA A 153 -7.99 -1.20 15.08
CA ALA A 153 -8.72 -0.37 16.02
C ALA A 153 -10.19 -0.28 15.62
N ALA A 154 -11.07 -0.09 16.62
CA ALA A 154 -12.50 0.12 16.38
C ALA A 154 -12.72 1.46 15.66
N ASN A 155 -11.99 2.50 16.07
CA ASN A 155 -11.89 3.76 15.35
C ASN A 155 -10.53 3.82 14.63
N PRO A 156 -10.49 3.90 13.28
CA PRO A 156 -9.25 3.97 12.52
C PRO A 156 -8.26 5.05 13.00
N LEU A 157 -8.73 6.19 13.49
CA LEU A 157 -7.86 7.28 13.96
C LEU A 157 -7.01 6.90 15.17
N GLU A 158 -7.42 5.90 15.96
CA GLU A 158 -6.64 5.42 17.11
C GLU A 158 -5.32 4.76 16.69
N LEU A 159 -5.19 4.34 15.42
CA LEU A 159 -3.95 3.77 14.89
C LEU A 159 -2.79 4.78 14.82
N ILE A 160 -3.07 6.09 14.87
CA ILE A 160 -2.02 7.12 14.91
C ILE A 160 -1.18 6.97 16.18
N SER A 161 -1.81 6.63 17.30
CA SER A 161 -1.13 6.44 18.58
C SER A 161 -0.24 5.19 18.63
N GLY A 162 -0.35 4.31 17.63
CA GLY A 162 0.44 3.07 17.52
C GLY A 162 1.72 3.22 16.69
N ILE A 163 2.06 4.43 16.24
CA ILE A 163 3.25 4.71 15.44
C ILE A 163 4.42 5.15 16.32
#